data_AF-A0A6L6YFI5-F1
#
_entry.id   AF-A0A6L6YFI5-F1
#
_cell.length_a   1.000
_cell.length_b   1.000
_cell.length_c   1.000
_cell.angle_alpha   90.00
_cell.angle_beta   90.00
_cell.angle_gamma   90.00
#
_symmetry.space_group_name_H-M   'P 1'
#
loop_
_entity.id
_entity.type
_entity.pdbx_description
1 polymer ?
#
loop_
_entity_poly.entity_id
_entity_poly.type
_entity_poly.pdbx_seq_one_letter_code
_entity_poly.pdbx_strand_id
1 'polypeptide(L)'
;MVKTILPFWLEPYFGMDKSLEECETLFLSSFTPIQRVSESALFSSKWFDYRRLHPLQADYYLAECYRQKAQSWIRKTEDYKSKKLGLKRDFLESREAVSINQLRRLADSIGVEYKAFLGALEGGLRVMGKLEGKYYPRPSLFVYLAQDKEVLNLIKTDFWQGDETYYAKDPFFQSGQFISDPSQIFFEDYLCGRIHAQVTPFQKAMLLRTSMYKNNTIRLTRALQEFGLGVVKEAQM
;
A
#
# COMPACT_ATOMS: atom_id res chain seq x y z
N MET A 1 23.43 -11.61 15.33
CA MET A 1 22.58 -12.01 14.20
C MET A 1 21.30 -11.20 14.30
N VAL A 2 21.26 -10.04 13.65
CA VAL A 2 20.07 -9.16 13.67
C VAL A 2 19.03 -9.85 12.79
N LYS A 3 18.07 -10.55 13.41
CA LYS A 3 16.90 -11.03 12.69
C LYS A 3 16.21 -9.78 12.14
N THR A 4 16.13 -9.66 10.82
CA THR A 4 15.34 -8.64 10.15
C THR A 4 13.94 -8.68 10.76
N ILE A 5 13.54 -7.65 11.51
CA ILE A 5 12.21 -7.54 12.10
C ILE A 5 11.28 -7.12 10.97
N LEU A 6 11.03 -8.06 10.05
CA LEU A 6 10.10 -7.83 8.97
C LEU A 6 8.68 -8.01 9.47
N PRO A 7 7.76 -7.20 8.96
CA PRO A 7 6.37 -7.35 9.33
C PRO A 7 5.82 -8.69 8.81
N PHE A 8 5.30 -9.49 9.72
CA PHE A 8 4.81 -10.85 9.45
C PHE A 8 3.53 -10.93 8.59
N TRP A 9 2.96 -9.77 8.24
CA TRP A 9 1.76 -9.66 7.40
C TRP A 9 2.07 -9.62 5.90
N LEU A 10 3.34 -9.44 5.52
CA LEU A 10 3.74 -9.49 4.12
C LEU A 10 3.85 -10.95 3.67
N GLU A 11 3.12 -11.31 2.62
CA GLU A 11 3.32 -12.60 1.96
C GLU A 11 4.75 -12.72 1.42
N PRO A 12 5.40 -13.91 1.48
CA PRO A 12 6.77 -14.05 1.01
C PRO A 12 6.97 -13.57 -0.43
N TYR A 13 7.83 -12.57 -0.62
CA TYR A 13 8.22 -12.03 -1.92
C TYR A 13 9.74 -11.97 -2.05
N PHE A 14 10.23 -11.83 -3.28
CA PHE A 14 11.66 -11.81 -3.54
C PHE A 14 12.32 -10.59 -2.86
N GLY A 15 13.43 -10.77 -2.16
CA GLY A 15 14.14 -9.69 -1.49
C GLY A 15 13.60 -9.35 -0.10
N MET A 16 12.56 -10.06 0.36
CA MET A 16 12.08 -9.95 1.74
C MET A 16 13.14 -10.43 2.73
N ASP A 17 13.91 -11.47 2.43
CA ASP A 17 14.91 -12.07 3.33
C ASP A 17 16.17 -11.22 3.58
N LYS A 18 16.33 -10.10 2.86
CA LYS A 18 17.49 -9.23 2.96
C LYS A 18 17.53 -8.47 4.28
N SER A 19 18.70 -8.46 4.93
CA SER A 19 19.01 -7.63 6.09
C SER A 19 18.95 -6.13 5.75
N LEU A 20 18.91 -5.26 6.76
CA LEU A 20 18.91 -3.81 6.54
C LEU A 20 20.22 -3.34 5.88
N GLU A 21 21.35 -3.94 6.27
CA GLU A 21 22.67 -3.64 5.72
C GLU A 21 22.79 -4.04 4.24
N GLU A 22 22.25 -5.21 3.88
CA GLU A 22 22.16 -5.63 2.48
C GLU A 22 21.23 -4.72 1.69
N CYS A 23 20.10 -4.32 2.29
CA CYS A 23 19.16 -3.41 1.64
C CYS A 23 19.79 -2.05 1.36
N GLU A 24 20.54 -1.48 2.30
CA GLU A 24 21.23 -0.20 2.11
C GLU A 24 22.29 -0.33 1.01
N THR A 25 23.14 -1.37 1.08
CA THR A 25 24.18 -1.61 0.07
C THR A 25 23.61 -1.74 -1.35
N LEU A 26 22.53 -2.52 -1.50
CA LEU A 26 21.84 -2.68 -2.77
C LEU A 26 21.16 -1.39 -3.24
N PHE A 27 20.55 -0.63 -2.33
CA PHE A 27 19.90 0.63 -2.66
C PHE A 27 20.90 1.67 -3.16
N LEU A 28 22.05 1.80 -2.48
CA LEU A 28 23.13 2.71 -2.85
C LEU A 28 23.78 2.35 -4.19
N SER A 29 23.98 1.05 -4.45
CA SER A 29 24.62 0.55 -5.67
C SER A 29 23.68 0.53 -6.88
N SER A 30 22.38 0.35 -6.66
CA SER A 30 21.38 0.18 -7.73
C SER A 30 20.72 1.49 -8.17
N PHE A 31 20.72 2.52 -7.33
CA PHE A 31 20.08 3.80 -7.60
C PHE A 31 21.02 4.99 -7.44
N THR A 32 20.98 5.88 -8.43
CA THR A 32 21.71 7.16 -8.40
C THR A 32 21.23 8.07 -7.27
N PRO A 33 22.03 9.06 -6.82
CA PRO A 33 21.62 9.99 -5.77
C PRO A 33 20.29 10.70 -6.05
N ILE A 34 20.01 11.06 -7.32
CA ILE A 34 18.75 11.71 -7.73
C ILE A 34 17.56 10.74 -7.55
N GLN A 35 17.75 9.45 -7.83
CA GLN A 35 16.71 8.44 -7.62
C GLN A 35 16.45 8.14 -6.14
N ARG A 36 17.36 8.54 -5.24
CA ARG A 36 17.23 8.37 -3.78
C ARG A 36 16.90 9.66 -3.03
N VAL A 37 16.90 10.80 -3.72
CA VAL A 37 16.70 12.11 -3.07
C VAL A 37 15.34 12.19 -2.39
N SER A 38 15.26 12.83 -1.23
CA SER A 38 14.01 13.08 -0.51
C SER A 38 13.24 11.83 -0.06
N GLU A 39 13.89 10.66 -0.02
CA GLU A 39 13.27 9.42 0.47
C GLU A 39 12.78 9.57 1.93
N SER A 40 13.52 10.31 2.77
CA SER A 40 13.12 10.62 4.15
C SER A 40 11.82 11.42 4.24
N ALA A 41 11.58 12.34 3.32
CA ALA A 41 10.36 13.15 3.30
C ALA A 41 9.11 12.28 3.07
N LEU A 42 9.24 11.20 2.30
CA LEU A 42 8.14 10.27 2.00
C LEU A 42 7.64 9.52 3.24
N PHE A 43 8.42 9.40 4.32
CA PHE A 43 7.95 8.74 5.54
C PHE A 43 6.81 9.48 6.23
N SER A 44 6.68 10.79 5.98
CA SER A 44 5.57 11.60 6.50
C SER A 44 4.24 11.32 5.77
N SER A 45 4.30 10.94 4.49
CA SER A 45 3.12 10.77 3.64
C SER A 45 2.79 9.30 3.36
N LYS A 46 3.78 8.40 3.33
CA LYS A 46 3.57 7.01 2.89
C LYS A 46 2.58 6.26 3.76
N TRP A 47 1.91 5.31 3.13
CA TRP A 47 0.96 4.41 3.77
C TRP A 47 1.59 3.76 5.01
N PHE A 48 0.81 3.67 6.09
CA PHE A 48 1.28 3.40 7.45
C PHE A 48 2.17 2.15 7.54
N ASP A 49 1.72 1.07 6.92
CA ASP A 49 2.42 -0.22 6.86
C ASP A 49 3.84 -0.13 6.30
N TYR A 50 4.05 0.77 5.34
CA TYR A 50 5.30 0.86 4.60
C TYR A 50 6.35 1.72 5.32
N ARG A 51 5.98 2.44 6.39
CA ARG A 51 6.90 3.24 7.22
C ARG A 51 7.89 2.39 8.00
N ARG A 52 7.60 1.12 8.16
CA ARG A 52 8.47 0.14 8.84
C ARG A 52 9.35 -0.64 7.87
N LEU A 53 9.26 -0.35 6.57
CA LEU A 53 10.06 -0.98 5.52
C LEU A 53 11.22 -0.07 5.13
N HIS A 54 12.39 -0.67 4.92
CA HIS A 54 13.47 -0.02 4.20
C HIS A 54 12.99 0.37 2.78
N PRO A 55 13.43 1.51 2.20
CA PRO A 55 13.04 1.92 0.84
C PRO A 55 13.14 0.80 -0.20
N LEU A 56 14.25 0.05 -0.20
CA LEU A 56 14.42 -1.10 -1.09
C LEU A 56 13.41 -2.24 -0.84
N GLN A 57 13.06 -2.52 0.41
CA GLN A 57 12.03 -3.52 0.72
C GLN A 57 10.66 -3.06 0.20
N ALA A 58 10.36 -1.77 0.29
CA ALA A 58 9.17 -1.18 -0.30
C ALA A 58 9.19 -1.26 -1.84
N ASP A 59 10.34 -1.06 -2.49
CA ASP A 59 10.50 -1.26 -3.94
C ASP A 59 10.23 -2.72 -4.34
N TYR A 60 10.79 -3.70 -3.61
CA TYR A 60 10.50 -5.11 -3.82
C TYR A 60 9.01 -5.43 -3.64
N TYR A 61 8.37 -4.85 -2.63
CA TYR A 61 6.95 -5.07 -2.39
C TYR A 61 6.07 -4.46 -3.50
N LEU A 62 6.39 -3.27 -4.02
CA LEU A 62 5.72 -2.71 -5.19
C LEU A 62 5.93 -3.61 -6.42
N ALA A 63 7.16 -4.08 -6.65
CA ALA A 63 7.48 -4.98 -7.76
C ALA A 63 6.65 -6.26 -7.72
N GLU A 64 6.47 -6.83 -6.52
CA GLU A 64 5.60 -7.98 -6.30
C GLU A 64 4.12 -7.66 -6.59
N CYS A 65 3.60 -6.53 -6.11
CA CYS A 65 2.22 -6.11 -6.40
C CYS A 65 1.98 -5.95 -7.90
N TYR A 66 2.93 -5.33 -8.62
CA TYR A 66 2.91 -5.20 -10.06
C TYR A 66 2.96 -6.58 -10.75
N ARG A 67 3.85 -7.47 -10.31
CA ARG A 67 3.98 -8.83 -10.85
C ARG A 67 2.68 -9.62 -10.70
N GLN A 68 2.01 -9.53 -9.54
CA GLN A 68 0.73 -10.20 -9.30
C GLN A 68 -0.35 -9.72 -10.29
N LYS A 69 -0.43 -8.41 -10.56
CA LYS A 69 -1.35 -7.86 -11.57
C LYS A 69 -1.01 -8.31 -12.98
N ALA A 70 0.27 -8.28 -13.36
CA ALA A 70 0.71 -8.76 -14.67
C ALA A 70 0.37 -10.25 -14.88
N GLN A 71 0.55 -11.08 -13.84
CA GLN A 71 0.17 -12.49 -13.89
C GLN A 71 -1.33 -12.69 -13.98
N SER A 72 -2.12 -11.89 -13.26
CA SER A 72 -3.59 -11.92 -13.36
C SER A 72 -4.05 -11.54 -14.78
N TRP A 73 -3.43 -10.54 -15.40
CA TRP A 73 -3.72 -10.14 -16.78
C TRP A 73 -3.44 -11.26 -17.77
N ILE A 74 -2.24 -11.84 -17.73
CA ILE A 74 -1.84 -12.93 -18.64
C ILE A 74 -2.80 -14.12 -18.50
N ARG A 75 -3.23 -14.46 -17.29
CA ARG A 75 -4.20 -15.54 -17.04
C ARG A 75 -5.57 -15.27 -17.66
N LYS A 76 -5.95 -13.99 -17.82
CA LYS A 76 -7.23 -13.59 -18.44
C LYS A 76 -7.14 -13.50 -19.96
N THR A 77 -5.97 -13.19 -20.52
CA THR A 77 -5.77 -12.93 -21.95
C THR A 77 -5.17 -14.09 -22.74
N GLU A 78 -4.47 -15.04 -22.09
CA GLU A 78 -3.96 -16.24 -22.74
C GLU A 78 -4.77 -17.49 -22.30
N ASP A 79 -5.09 -18.37 -23.27
CA ASP A 79 -5.58 -19.72 -22.99
C ASP A 79 -4.48 -20.46 -22.20
N TYR A 80 -4.75 -20.71 -20.91
CA TYR A 80 -3.83 -21.02 -19.80
C TYR A 80 -2.81 -22.18 -20.00
N LYS A 81 -2.75 -22.82 -21.15
CA LYS A 81 -2.14 -24.15 -21.32
C LYS A 81 -0.62 -24.22 -21.47
N SER A 82 0.15 -23.12 -21.62
CA SER A 82 1.55 -23.30 -22.08
C SER A 82 2.66 -22.43 -21.50
N LYS A 83 2.44 -21.54 -20.52
CA LYS A 83 3.56 -20.80 -19.91
C LYS A 83 3.79 -21.15 -18.45
N LYS A 84 4.94 -21.77 -18.19
CA LYS A 84 5.59 -21.74 -16.88
C LYS A 84 5.75 -20.27 -16.49
N LEU A 85 4.96 -19.80 -15.53
CA LEU A 85 5.17 -18.52 -14.87
C LEU A 85 6.63 -18.52 -14.41
N GLY A 86 7.47 -17.70 -15.04
CA GLY A 86 8.91 -17.67 -14.76
C GLY A 86 9.14 -17.52 -13.25
N LEU A 87 10.20 -18.18 -12.76
CA LEU A 87 10.69 -18.03 -11.38
C LEU A 87 10.69 -16.55 -10.97
N LYS A 88 10.36 -16.24 -9.72
CA LYS A 88 10.50 -14.88 -9.15
C LYS A 88 11.95 -14.44 -9.38
N ARG A 89 12.17 -13.48 -10.29
CA ARG A 89 13.48 -12.89 -10.57
C ARG A 89 13.64 -11.61 -9.76
N ASP A 90 14.88 -11.25 -9.44
CA ASP A 90 15.18 -9.97 -8.83
C ASP A 90 14.74 -8.83 -9.76
N PHE A 91 13.97 -7.87 -9.25
CA PHE A 91 13.57 -6.73 -10.06
C PHE A 91 14.75 -5.77 -10.32
N LEU A 92 15.79 -5.79 -9.48
CA LEU A 92 17.01 -4.99 -9.66
C LEU A 92 17.80 -5.43 -10.90
N GLU A 93 17.72 -6.71 -11.26
CA GLU A 93 18.32 -7.23 -12.50
C GLU A 93 17.52 -6.83 -13.76
N SER A 94 16.33 -6.26 -13.58
CA SER A 94 15.47 -5.85 -14.68
C SER A 94 15.75 -4.42 -15.12
N ARG A 95 15.52 -4.15 -16.41
CA ARG A 95 15.54 -2.77 -16.96
C ARG A 95 14.44 -1.87 -16.37
N GLU A 96 13.50 -2.44 -15.61
CA GLU A 96 12.35 -1.73 -15.03
C GLU A 96 12.62 -1.26 -13.60
N ALA A 97 13.80 -1.55 -13.02
CA ALA A 97 14.13 -1.21 -11.63
C ALA A 97 13.88 0.27 -11.29
N VAL A 98 14.31 1.16 -12.19
CA VAL A 98 14.11 2.61 -12.05
C VAL A 98 12.63 2.98 -12.07
N SER A 99 11.84 2.39 -12.96
CA SER A 99 10.41 2.69 -13.06
C SER A 99 9.62 2.15 -11.87
N ILE A 100 9.99 0.99 -11.33
CA ILE A 100 9.44 0.45 -10.07
C ILE A 100 9.74 1.42 -8.93
N ASN A 101 10.99 1.83 -8.76
CA ASN A 101 11.37 2.79 -7.72
C ASN A 101 10.59 4.11 -7.86
N GLN A 102 10.47 4.65 -9.08
CA GLN A 102 9.70 5.87 -9.33
C GLN A 102 8.21 5.71 -8.99
N LEU A 103 7.56 4.62 -9.40
CA LEU A 103 6.17 4.34 -9.06
C LEU A 103 5.94 4.26 -7.55
N ARG A 104 6.87 3.60 -6.85
CA ARG A 104 6.78 3.40 -5.41
C ARG A 104 6.88 4.75 -4.70
N ARG A 105 7.79 5.62 -5.13
CA ARG A 105 7.90 7.01 -4.66
C ARG A 105 6.64 7.83 -4.92
N LEU A 106 6.04 7.69 -6.10
CA LEU A 106 4.80 8.38 -6.46
C LEU A 106 3.65 7.93 -5.55
N ALA A 107 3.49 6.62 -5.33
CA ALA A 107 2.50 6.08 -4.40
C ALA A 107 2.72 6.58 -2.95
N ASP A 108 3.97 6.53 -2.48
CA ASP A 108 4.36 7.01 -1.15
C ASP A 108 4.07 8.52 -0.97
N SER A 109 4.23 9.33 -2.02
CA SER A 109 4.01 10.78 -1.98
C SER A 109 2.56 11.18 -1.72
N ILE A 110 1.61 10.31 -2.10
CA ILE A 110 0.17 10.51 -1.87
C ILE A 110 -0.39 9.57 -0.78
N GLY A 111 0.46 8.71 -0.22
CA GLY A 111 0.15 7.89 0.95
C GLY A 111 -0.76 6.71 0.71
N VAL A 112 -0.82 6.20 -0.52
CA VAL A 112 -1.78 5.13 -0.89
C VAL A 112 -1.16 3.74 -0.81
N GLU A 113 -2.01 2.72 -0.62
CA GLU A 113 -1.62 1.31 -0.68
C GLU A 113 -1.22 0.93 -2.12
N TYR A 114 -0.15 0.16 -2.28
CA TYR A 114 0.46 -0.12 -3.59
C TYR A 114 -0.46 -0.88 -4.56
N LYS A 115 -1.28 -1.81 -4.09
CA LYS A 115 -2.25 -2.53 -4.95
C LYS A 115 -3.37 -1.61 -5.39
N ALA A 116 -3.86 -0.74 -4.48
CA ALA A 116 -4.87 0.28 -4.80
C ALA A 116 -4.33 1.27 -5.85
N PHE A 117 -3.11 1.78 -5.65
CA PHE A 117 -2.44 2.68 -6.59
C PHE A 117 -2.32 2.09 -8.00
N LEU A 118 -1.76 0.88 -8.10
CA LEU A 118 -1.64 0.19 -9.38
C LEU A 118 -3.00 -0.16 -9.99
N GLY A 119 -4.02 -0.42 -9.15
CA GLY A 119 -5.40 -0.64 -9.57
C GLY A 119 -6.02 0.58 -10.23
N ALA A 120 -5.87 1.74 -9.60
CA ALA A 120 -6.38 3.00 -10.14
C ALA A 120 -5.68 3.38 -11.47
N LEU A 121 -4.36 3.22 -11.55
CA LEU A 121 -3.63 3.46 -12.79
C LEU A 121 -4.02 2.47 -13.91
N GLU A 122 -4.23 1.19 -13.59
CA GLU A 122 -4.73 0.20 -14.55
C GLU A 122 -6.13 0.59 -15.06
N GLY A 123 -7.00 1.09 -14.18
CA GLY A 123 -8.30 1.67 -14.56
C GLY A 123 -8.17 2.86 -15.51
N GLY A 124 -7.26 3.79 -15.21
CA GLY A 124 -6.96 4.94 -16.07
C GLY A 124 -6.48 4.50 -17.47
N LEU A 125 -5.53 3.56 -17.54
CA LEU A 125 -5.06 3.00 -18.81
C LEU A 125 -6.18 2.32 -19.60
N ARG A 126 -7.14 1.67 -18.92
CA ARG A 126 -8.32 1.07 -19.58
C ARG A 126 -9.22 2.13 -20.20
N VAL A 127 -9.52 3.20 -19.48
CA VAL A 127 -10.35 4.31 -20.01
C VAL A 127 -9.69 4.97 -21.22
N MET A 128 -8.35 5.04 -21.23
CA MET A 128 -7.58 5.60 -22.34
C MET A 128 -7.41 4.65 -23.54
N GLY A 129 -7.92 3.41 -23.51
CA GLY A 129 -7.65 2.41 -24.56
C GLY A 129 -6.18 1.97 -24.63
N LYS A 130 -5.41 2.16 -23.56
CA LYS A 130 -3.98 1.80 -23.47
C LYS A 130 -3.74 0.49 -22.72
N LEU A 131 -4.79 -0.08 -22.12
CA LEU A 131 -4.77 -1.40 -21.52
C LEU A 131 -5.36 -2.42 -22.50
N GLU A 132 -4.64 -2.64 -23.60
CA GLU A 132 -5.09 -3.50 -24.70
C GLU A 132 -4.01 -4.52 -25.09
N GLY A 133 -4.43 -5.68 -25.56
CA GLY A 133 -3.56 -6.69 -26.16
C GLY A 133 -3.00 -7.74 -25.20
N LYS A 134 -1.99 -8.46 -25.71
CA LYS A 134 -1.49 -9.72 -25.13
C LYS A 134 -0.63 -9.52 -23.87
N TYR A 135 -0.01 -8.36 -23.71
CA TYR A 135 0.97 -8.11 -22.65
C TYR A 135 0.46 -7.08 -21.66
N TYR A 136 0.77 -7.29 -20.38
CA TYR A 136 0.49 -6.27 -19.36
C TYR A 136 1.39 -5.03 -19.61
N PRO A 137 0.88 -3.79 -19.41
CA PRO A 137 1.66 -2.60 -19.66
C PRO A 137 2.92 -2.54 -18.79
N ARG A 138 4.03 -2.03 -19.33
CA ARG A 138 5.29 -1.91 -18.59
C ARG A 138 5.20 -0.85 -17.49
N PRO A 139 5.99 -0.96 -16.40
CA PRO A 139 6.04 0.04 -15.33
C PRO A 139 6.27 1.47 -15.83
N SER A 140 7.08 1.67 -16.87
CA SER A 140 7.31 3.00 -17.45
C SER A 140 6.04 3.69 -17.96
N LEU A 141 5.03 2.95 -18.45
CA LEU A 141 3.75 3.53 -18.85
C LEU A 141 2.92 3.98 -17.65
N PHE A 142 2.97 3.22 -16.55
CA PHE A 142 2.36 3.62 -15.29
C PHE A 142 3.03 4.88 -14.73
N VAL A 143 4.37 4.99 -14.83
CA VAL A 143 5.11 6.20 -14.42
C VAL A 143 4.64 7.40 -15.22
N TYR A 144 4.54 7.27 -16.55
CA TYR A 144 4.07 8.35 -17.42
C TYR A 144 2.69 8.87 -16.97
N LEU A 145 1.76 7.97 -16.67
CA LEU A 145 0.42 8.34 -16.20
C LEU A 145 0.47 8.99 -14.81
N ALA A 146 1.27 8.44 -13.90
CA ALA A 146 1.39 8.93 -12.53
C ALA A 146 2.24 10.21 -12.39
N GLN A 147 2.88 10.69 -13.46
CA GLN A 147 3.54 12.01 -13.47
C GLN A 147 2.52 13.15 -13.62
N ASP A 148 1.31 12.86 -14.10
CA ASP A 148 0.22 13.81 -14.14
C ASP A 148 -0.30 14.08 -12.72
N LYS A 149 -0.21 15.35 -12.29
CA LYS A 149 -0.63 15.78 -10.95
C LYS A 149 -2.14 15.66 -10.75
N GLU A 150 -2.93 15.82 -11.81
CA GLU A 150 -4.38 15.66 -11.72
C GLU A 150 -4.72 14.19 -11.47
N VAL A 151 -4.07 13.28 -12.19
CA VAL A 151 -4.22 11.84 -11.97
C VAL A 151 -3.83 11.45 -10.54
N LEU A 152 -2.67 11.90 -10.05
CA LEU A 152 -2.28 11.60 -8.66
C LEU A 152 -3.26 12.17 -7.64
N ASN A 153 -3.77 13.38 -7.86
CA ASN A 153 -4.73 13.99 -6.94
C ASN A 153 -6.07 13.26 -6.96
N LEU A 154 -6.53 12.77 -8.12
CA LEU A 154 -7.72 11.93 -8.23
C LEU A 154 -7.55 10.62 -7.47
N ILE A 155 -6.42 9.92 -7.67
CA ILE A 155 -6.12 8.68 -6.93
C ILE A 155 -6.07 8.94 -5.42
N LYS A 156 -5.40 10.02 -5.00
CA LYS A 156 -5.32 10.41 -3.59
C LYS A 156 -6.72 10.67 -3.02
N THR A 157 -7.52 11.46 -3.72
CA THR A 157 -8.86 11.83 -3.25
C THR A 157 -9.75 10.60 -3.14
N ASP A 158 -9.78 9.76 -4.17
CA ASP A 158 -10.54 8.51 -4.16
C ASP A 158 -10.11 7.56 -3.03
N PHE A 159 -8.80 7.37 -2.84
CA PHE A 159 -8.30 6.48 -1.79
C PHE A 159 -8.61 6.97 -0.37
N TRP A 160 -8.43 8.26 -0.08
CA TRP A 160 -8.61 8.80 1.28
C TRP A 160 -10.07 9.17 1.59
N GLN A 161 -10.85 9.57 0.59
CA GLN A 161 -12.21 10.10 0.74
C GLN A 161 -13.30 9.25 0.09
N GLY A 162 -12.97 8.26 -0.74
CA GLY A 162 -13.93 7.35 -1.37
C GLY A 162 -14.62 6.44 -0.37
N ASP A 163 -15.39 5.44 -0.79
CA ASP A 163 -16.19 4.62 0.13
C ASP A 163 -15.39 3.47 0.79
N GLU A 164 -14.33 3.00 0.12
CA GLU A 164 -13.54 1.88 0.62
C GLU A 164 -12.66 2.26 1.81
N THR A 165 -12.68 1.45 2.87
CA THR A 165 -11.83 1.66 4.05
C THR A 165 -10.69 0.65 4.03
N TYR A 166 -9.47 1.18 4.02
CA TYR A 166 -8.25 0.39 3.99
C TYR A 166 -7.71 0.22 5.41
N TYR A 167 -7.41 -1.00 5.81
CA TYR A 167 -6.86 -1.30 7.13
C TYR A 167 -5.36 -1.57 7.00
N ALA A 168 -4.59 -1.05 7.95
CA ALA A 168 -3.20 -1.42 8.10
C ALA A 168 -3.09 -2.93 8.39
N LYS A 169 -2.07 -3.56 7.83
CA LYS A 169 -1.84 -5.00 7.92
C LYS A 169 -0.82 -5.33 9.02
N ASP A 170 0.06 -4.38 9.38
CA ASP A 170 1.02 -4.53 10.47
C ASP A 170 0.33 -4.60 11.82
N PRO A 171 0.56 -5.66 12.63
CA PRO A 171 -0.01 -5.71 13.97
C PRO A 171 0.57 -4.70 14.93
N PHE A 172 1.64 -4.01 14.56
CA PHE A 172 1.99 -2.73 15.15
C PHE A 172 0.79 -1.76 15.22
N PHE A 173 -0.13 -1.77 14.26
CA PHE A 173 -1.32 -0.92 14.24
C PHE A 173 -2.54 -1.52 14.96
N GLN A 174 -2.40 -2.68 15.59
CA GLN A 174 -3.48 -3.23 16.40
C GLN A 174 -3.54 -2.57 17.78
N SER A 175 -4.76 -2.39 18.29
CA SER A 175 -5.05 -1.78 19.59
C SER A 175 -4.26 -2.39 20.75
N GLY A 176 -3.99 -3.70 20.69
CA GLY A 176 -3.23 -4.42 21.71
C GLY A 176 -1.73 -4.13 21.71
N GLN A 177 -1.19 -3.53 20.64
CA GLN A 177 0.22 -3.13 20.50
C GLN A 177 0.39 -1.61 20.56
N PHE A 178 -0.65 -0.88 20.97
CA PHE A 178 -0.63 0.57 20.98
C PHE A 178 0.34 1.12 22.03
N ILE A 179 1.30 1.92 21.57
CA ILE A 179 2.33 2.56 22.41
C ILE A 179 2.35 4.08 22.22
N SER A 180 1.31 4.65 21.60
CA SER A 180 1.20 6.08 21.26
C SER A 180 2.28 6.56 20.28
N ASP A 181 2.73 5.69 19.38
CA ASP A 181 3.61 6.10 18.28
C ASP A 181 2.86 7.05 17.32
N PRO A 182 3.50 8.10 16.76
CA PRO A 182 2.85 9.02 15.84
C PRO A 182 2.16 8.34 14.64
N SER A 183 2.70 7.22 14.14
CA SER A 183 2.08 6.48 13.04
C SER A 183 0.82 5.74 13.48
N GLN A 184 0.78 5.22 14.71
CA GLN A 184 -0.43 4.59 15.27
C GLN A 184 -1.54 5.61 15.49
N ILE A 185 -1.19 6.79 16.03
CA ILE A 185 -2.13 7.90 16.22
C ILE A 185 -2.70 8.34 14.87
N PHE A 186 -1.83 8.57 13.88
CA PHE A 186 -2.25 8.97 12.55
C PHE A 186 -3.18 7.93 11.89
N PHE A 187 -2.95 6.63 12.12
CA PHE A 187 -3.82 5.57 11.63
C PHE A 187 -5.18 5.52 12.35
N GLU A 188 -5.20 5.64 13.68
CA GLU A 188 -6.46 5.75 14.44
C GLU A 188 -7.26 6.98 13.97
N ASP A 189 -6.61 8.13 13.78
CA ASP A 189 -7.25 9.36 13.30
C ASP A 189 -7.85 9.19 11.89
N TYR A 190 -7.13 8.52 10.99
CA TYR A 190 -7.65 8.15 9.68
C TYR A 190 -8.94 7.34 9.84
N LEU A 191 -8.92 6.22 10.60
CA LEU A 191 -10.10 5.38 10.77
C LEU A 191 -11.26 6.14 11.43
N CYS A 192 -10.96 6.99 12.42
CA CYS A 192 -11.96 7.84 13.06
C CYS A 192 -12.60 8.80 12.05
N GLY A 193 -11.80 9.43 11.18
CA GLY A 193 -12.30 10.25 10.08
C GLY A 193 -13.22 9.47 9.13
N ARG A 194 -12.85 8.24 8.78
CA ARG A 194 -13.67 7.35 7.93
C ARG A 194 -15.02 7.01 8.55
N ILE A 195 -15.05 6.77 9.86
CA ILE A 195 -16.27 6.48 10.61
C ILE A 195 -17.11 7.75 10.74
N HIS A 196 -16.51 8.90 11.06
CA HIS A 196 -17.24 10.17 11.17
C HIS A 196 -17.90 10.60 9.86
N ALA A 197 -17.26 10.30 8.73
CA ALA A 197 -17.78 10.59 7.39
C ALA A 197 -19.05 9.80 7.03
N GLN A 198 -19.38 8.73 7.75
CA GLN A 198 -20.61 7.99 7.52
C GLN A 198 -21.84 8.81 7.89
N VAL A 199 -22.88 8.74 7.07
CA VAL A 199 -24.07 9.60 7.19
C VAL A 199 -24.94 9.18 8.38
N THR A 200 -25.18 7.88 8.55
CA THR A 200 -26.12 7.37 9.55
C THR A 200 -25.41 6.77 10.77
N PRO A 201 -26.01 6.84 11.98
CA PRO A 201 -25.49 6.16 13.16
C PRO A 201 -25.26 4.66 12.97
N PHE A 202 -26.17 4.00 12.25
CA PHE A 202 -26.04 2.58 11.91
C PHE A 202 -24.78 2.29 11.08
N GLN A 203 -24.50 3.08 10.04
CA GLN A 203 -23.27 2.94 9.24
C GLN A 203 -22.02 3.20 10.08
N LYS A 204 -22.07 4.21 10.97
CA LYS A 204 -20.98 4.46 11.95
C LYS A 204 -20.73 3.23 12.82
N ALA A 205 -21.78 2.66 13.39
CA ALA A 205 -21.71 1.47 14.23
C ALA A 205 -21.16 0.25 13.46
N MET A 206 -21.58 0.04 12.22
CA MET A 206 -21.09 -1.05 11.35
C MET A 206 -19.59 -0.93 11.03
N LEU A 207 -19.13 0.27 10.66
CA LEU A 207 -17.71 0.48 10.36
C LEU A 207 -16.85 0.46 11.64
N LEU A 208 -17.37 1.00 12.74
CA LEU A 208 -16.74 0.91 14.05
C LEU A 208 -16.61 -0.54 14.52
N ARG A 209 -17.66 -1.36 14.36
CA ARG A 209 -17.65 -2.80 14.65
C ARG A 209 -16.55 -3.51 13.90
N THR A 210 -16.44 -3.22 12.60
CA THR A 210 -15.40 -3.80 11.74
C THR A 210 -13.99 -3.38 12.20
N SER A 211 -13.82 -2.10 12.53
CA SER A 211 -12.53 -1.57 13.00
C SER A 211 -12.12 -2.14 14.36
N MET A 212 -13.04 -2.19 15.31
CA MET A 212 -12.75 -2.63 16.69
C MET A 212 -12.66 -4.15 16.82
N TYR A 213 -13.62 -4.90 16.27
CA TYR A 213 -13.77 -6.33 16.60
C TYR A 213 -13.23 -7.25 15.53
N LYS A 214 -13.30 -6.86 14.25
CA LYS A 214 -12.76 -7.68 13.16
C LYS A 214 -11.27 -7.42 12.96
N ASN A 215 -10.86 -6.16 12.90
CA ASN A 215 -9.47 -5.79 12.63
C ASN A 215 -8.67 -5.43 13.89
N ASN A 216 -9.32 -5.17 15.02
CA ASN A 216 -8.67 -4.79 16.28
C ASN A 216 -7.76 -3.56 16.12
N THR A 217 -8.21 -2.52 15.41
CA THR A 217 -7.39 -1.35 15.05
C THR A 217 -7.75 -0.05 15.78
N ILE A 218 -8.87 0.00 16.49
CA ILE A 218 -9.27 1.15 17.32
C ILE A 218 -9.40 0.69 18.77
N ARG A 219 -8.75 1.40 19.69
CA ARG A 219 -8.88 1.13 21.13
C ARG A 219 -10.26 1.51 21.65
N LEU A 220 -10.79 0.75 22.62
CA LEU A 220 -12.08 1.05 23.26
C LEU A 220 -12.14 2.48 23.83
N THR A 221 -11.05 2.94 24.43
CA THR A 221 -10.95 4.31 24.97
C THR A 221 -11.09 5.37 23.88
N ARG A 222 -10.42 5.17 22.74
CA ARG A 222 -10.51 6.07 21.57
C ARG A 222 -11.93 6.05 20.99
N ALA A 223 -12.53 4.87 20.84
CA ALA A 223 -13.89 4.74 20.33
C ALA A 223 -14.94 5.43 21.22
N LEU A 224 -14.85 5.28 22.55
CA LEU A 224 -15.75 5.95 23.49
C LEU A 224 -15.59 7.47 23.45
N GLN A 225 -14.35 7.96 23.31
CA GLN A 225 -14.06 9.38 23.19
C GLN A 225 -14.65 9.99 21.91
N GLU A 226 -14.50 9.31 20.78
CA GLU A 226 -14.87 9.86 19.47
C GLU A 226 -16.36 9.68 19.12
N PHE A 227 -16.98 8.58 19.55
CA PHE A 227 -18.34 8.21 19.10
C PHE A 227 -19.36 8.09 20.24
N GLY A 228 -18.91 8.13 21.49
CA GLY A 228 -19.76 7.98 22.67
C GLY A 228 -20.28 6.55 22.90
N LEU A 229 -20.92 6.35 24.06
CA LEU A 229 -21.34 5.02 24.51
C LEU A 229 -22.42 4.38 23.64
N GLY A 230 -23.33 5.18 23.05
CA GLY A 230 -24.45 4.68 22.26
C GLY A 230 -23.98 3.92 21.01
N VAL A 231 -23.15 4.56 20.19
CA VAL A 231 -22.60 3.97 18.96
C VAL A 231 -21.69 2.78 19.28
N VAL A 232 -20.90 2.86 20.36
CA VAL A 232 -20.04 1.75 20.79
C VAL A 232 -20.85 0.52 21.22
N LYS A 233 -21.97 0.71 21.94
CA LYS A 233 -22.88 -0.39 22.29
C LYS A 233 -23.54 -0.99 21.05
N GLU A 234 -23.95 -0.16 20.10
CA GLU A 234 -24.52 -0.64 18.84
C GLU A 234 -23.52 -1.45 18.02
N ALA A 235 -22.24 -1.06 18.02
CA ALA A 235 -21.18 -1.81 17.35
C ALA A 235 -20.87 -3.19 17.99
N GLN A 236 -21.31 -3.44 19.23
CA GLN A 236 -21.13 -4.72 19.93
C GLN A 236 -22.21 -5.75 19.60
N MET A 237 -23.40 -5.29 19.22
CA MET A 237 -24.51 -6.14 18.77
C MET A 237 -24.24 -6.61 17.35
#